data_AF-A0A2A4IP45-F1
#
_entry.id   AF-A0A2A4IP45-F1
#
_cell.length_a   1.000
_cell.length_b   1.000
_cell.length_c   1.000
_cell.angle_alpha   90.00
_cell.angle_beta   90.00
_cell.angle_gamma   90.00
#
_symmetry.space_group_name_H-M   'P 1'
#
loop_
_entity.id
_entity.type
_entity.pdbx_description
1 polymer ?
#
loop_
_entity_poly.entity_id
_entity_poly.type
_entity_poly.pdbx_seq_one_letter_code
_entity_poly.pdbx_strand_id
1 'polypeptide(L)'
;MSKKILTIFLTLFVVGVLSVSCSNKDTTGVGNGNSTEDSSNGNGNSAVDSSKGIEQFNGNSYVSAQSYTVEQLGGTGYLWISVKDGQLGISASRDNANEPTYEGYFPVTGSGTDYSFSNPDFNETPDAIVGTLKFSDTSVTIRYTKNTVMPSIENTDIVCNKK
;
A
#
# COMPACT_ATOMS: atom_id res chain seq x y z
N MET A 1 -66.88 4.40 2.28
CA MET A 1 -66.59 4.62 3.72
C MET A 1 -65.42 3.71 4.05
N SER A 2 -64.27 4.12 4.57
CA SER A 2 -63.94 5.14 5.56
C SER A 2 -62.53 5.71 5.30
N LYS A 3 -62.39 7.02 5.51
CA LYS A 3 -61.14 7.79 5.56
C LYS A 3 -60.29 7.34 6.75
N LYS A 4 -58.96 7.31 6.60
CA LYS A 4 -58.05 7.68 7.68
C LYS A 4 -56.96 8.63 7.18
N ILE A 5 -56.77 9.64 8.00
CA ILE A 5 -56.09 10.91 7.84
C ILE A 5 -54.69 10.80 8.46
N LEU A 6 -53.69 11.29 7.71
CA LEU A 6 -52.60 12.18 8.11
C LEU A 6 -51.96 12.03 9.52
N THR A 7 -50.64 11.83 9.55
CA THR A 7 -49.75 12.54 10.50
C THR A 7 -48.40 12.83 9.84
N ILE A 8 -48.13 14.11 9.58
CA ILE A 8 -46.80 14.68 9.31
C ILE A 8 -46.26 15.20 10.65
N PHE A 9 -45.03 14.82 10.98
CA PHE A 9 -44.09 15.54 11.87
C PHE A 9 -42.70 15.28 11.26
N LEU A 10 -42.11 16.18 10.48
CA LEU A 10 -41.42 17.40 10.90
C LEU A 10 -40.47 17.18 12.09
N THR A 11 -39.28 16.66 11.81
CA THR A 11 -38.05 17.06 12.53
C THR A 11 -36.97 17.39 11.51
N LEU A 12 -37.13 18.58 10.97
CA LEU A 12 -36.08 19.39 10.39
C LEU A 12 -35.01 19.65 11.48
N PHE A 13 -33.98 18.81 11.60
CA PHE A 13 -32.78 19.15 12.35
C PHE A 13 -31.82 19.89 11.42
N VAL A 14 -32.08 21.19 11.30
CA VAL A 14 -31.10 22.20 10.87
C VAL A 14 -30.35 22.67 12.12
N VAL A 15 -29.10 23.12 11.92
CA VAL A 15 -28.13 23.65 12.89
C VAL A 15 -27.39 22.54 13.65
N GLY A 16 -26.09 22.32 13.48
CA GLY A 16 -25.01 23.27 13.22
C GLY A 16 -24.07 23.21 14.42
N VAL A 17 -22.89 22.62 14.23
CA VAL A 17 -21.71 22.91 15.05
C VAL A 17 -20.48 22.72 14.17
N LEU A 18 -20.05 23.83 13.60
CA LEU A 18 -18.64 24.16 13.48
C LEU A 18 -18.01 23.99 14.86
N SER A 19 -17.29 22.89 15.08
CA SER A 19 -16.31 22.82 16.17
C SER A 19 -14.93 22.71 15.53
N VAL A 20 -14.38 23.88 15.26
CA VAL A 20 -12.94 24.11 15.28
C VAL A 20 -12.46 23.67 16.67
N SER A 21 -11.64 22.64 16.73
CA SER A 21 -10.75 22.43 17.88
C SER A 21 -9.33 22.68 17.41
N CYS A 22 -8.92 23.94 17.50
CA CYS A 22 -7.52 24.25 17.76
C CYS A 22 -7.22 23.66 19.14
N SER A 23 -6.30 22.70 19.21
CA SER A 23 -5.53 22.48 20.43
C SER A 23 -4.07 22.56 20.06
N ASN A 24 -3.53 23.77 20.18
CA ASN A 24 -2.11 23.97 20.39
C ASN A 24 -1.74 23.23 21.68
N LYS A 25 -1.00 22.12 21.56
CA LYS A 25 -0.10 21.74 22.63
C LYS A 25 1.22 22.42 22.37
N ASP A 26 1.30 23.68 22.80
CA ASP A 26 2.58 24.31 23.05
C ASP A 26 3.29 23.51 24.16
N THR A 27 4.40 22.89 23.80
CA THR A 27 5.55 22.76 24.71
C THR A 27 6.66 23.54 24.04
N THR A 28 6.79 24.79 24.47
CA THR A 28 7.92 25.64 24.17
C THR A 28 9.18 25.05 24.80
N GLY A 29 10.17 24.80 23.94
CA GLY A 29 11.54 24.47 24.31
C GLY A 29 12.51 24.92 23.22
N VAL A 30 12.55 26.25 23.00
CA VAL A 30 13.68 27.11 22.56
C VAL A 30 14.84 26.39 21.84
N GLY A 31 15.21 26.69 20.59
CA GLY A 31 14.80 27.70 19.63
C GLY A 31 15.83 27.74 18.49
N ASN A 32 15.38 27.94 17.25
CA ASN A 32 15.73 29.10 16.42
C ASN A 32 14.99 28.94 15.08
N GLY A 33 14.00 29.79 14.86
CA GLY A 33 13.08 29.69 13.74
C GLY A 33 13.72 30.01 12.40
N ASN A 34 13.30 29.27 11.38
CA ASN A 34 12.87 29.90 10.14
C ASN A 34 11.64 29.14 9.62
N SER A 35 10.47 29.50 10.15
CA SER A 35 9.18 29.21 9.53
C SER A 35 8.96 30.24 8.42
N THR A 36 9.26 29.85 7.19
CA THR A 36 8.59 30.34 5.98
C THR A 36 7.64 29.21 5.60
N GLU A 37 6.34 29.39 5.84
CA GLU A 37 5.39 29.98 4.88
C GLU A 37 5.06 29.00 3.74
N ASP A 38 3.76 28.83 3.57
CA ASP A 38 3.09 28.39 2.35
C ASP A 38 3.92 28.66 1.09
N SER A 39 4.34 27.58 0.44
CA SER A 39 4.72 27.63 -0.96
C SER A 39 4.26 26.35 -1.61
N SER A 40 3.05 26.42 -2.14
CA SER A 40 2.75 25.85 -3.44
C SER A 40 3.85 26.23 -4.44
N ASN A 41 4.88 25.38 -4.52
CA ASN A 41 5.83 25.41 -5.62
C ASN A 41 6.23 23.97 -5.96
N GLY A 42 5.63 23.46 -7.04
CA GLY A 42 5.90 22.13 -7.55
C GLY A 42 7.38 21.99 -7.89
N ASN A 43 8.06 21.13 -7.14
CA ASN A 43 9.32 20.53 -7.55
C ASN A 43 9.24 19.03 -7.24
N GLY A 44 8.80 18.28 -8.25
CA GLY A 44 8.44 16.87 -8.15
C GLY A 44 9.65 15.95 -8.03
N ASN A 45 10.25 15.90 -6.84
CA ASN A 45 11.09 14.78 -6.42
C ASN A 45 10.47 14.22 -5.14
N SER A 46 9.58 13.24 -5.30
CA SER A 46 8.86 12.61 -4.18
C SER A 46 9.82 11.72 -3.40
N ALA A 47 10.55 12.31 -2.47
CA ALA A 47 11.37 11.57 -1.51
C ALA A 47 10.46 10.73 -0.60
N VAL A 48 10.87 9.49 -0.32
CA VAL A 48 10.17 8.60 0.62
C VAL A 48 10.20 9.20 2.02
N ASP A 49 9.06 9.23 2.71
CA ASP A 49 8.92 9.73 4.08
C ASP A 49 9.07 8.57 5.07
N SER A 50 10.16 8.57 5.83
CA SER A 50 10.47 7.51 6.80
C SER A 50 9.50 7.44 7.98
N SER A 51 8.67 8.47 8.19
CA SER A 51 7.67 8.50 9.27
C SER A 51 6.32 7.89 8.88
N LYS A 52 6.08 7.68 7.59
CA LYS A 52 4.83 7.13 7.07
C LYS A 52 4.87 5.62 6.92
N GLY A 53 3.69 5.01 6.96
CA GLY A 53 3.52 3.60 6.67
C GLY A 53 3.46 3.33 5.16
N ILE A 54 3.03 2.13 4.80
CA ILE A 54 2.97 1.69 3.39
C ILE A 54 1.96 2.51 2.56
N GLU A 55 1.03 3.22 3.21
CA GLU A 55 0.02 4.06 2.54
C GLU A 55 0.61 5.17 1.67
N GLN A 56 1.86 5.58 1.93
CA GLN A 56 2.57 6.53 1.08
C GLN A 56 2.82 6.00 -0.34
N PHE A 57 2.73 4.67 -0.53
CA PHE A 57 2.89 4.01 -1.81
C PHE A 57 1.54 3.62 -2.46
N ASN A 58 0.39 3.95 -1.87
CA ASN A 58 -0.93 3.61 -2.42
C ASN A 58 -1.12 4.08 -3.87
N GLY A 59 -1.72 3.22 -4.69
CA GLY A 59 -1.98 3.47 -6.11
C GLY A 59 -0.78 3.21 -7.03
N ASN A 60 0.38 2.81 -6.49
CA ASN A 60 1.52 2.42 -7.29
C ASN A 60 1.52 0.92 -7.57
N SER A 61 1.99 0.58 -8.77
CA SER A 61 2.21 -0.80 -9.21
C SER A 61 3.63 -0.95 -9.75
N TYR A 62 4.22 -2.12 -9.52
CA TYR A 62 5.61 -2.42 -9.81
C TYR A 62 5.71 -3.76 -10.50
N VAL A 63 6.64 -3.88 -11.45
CA VAL A 63 6.87 -5.14 -12.18
C VAL A 63 8.35 -5.47 -12.29
N SER A 64 8.69 -6.75 -12.14
CA SER A 64 10.06 -7.23 -12.32
C SER A 64 10.55 -7.00 -13.76
N ALA A 65 11.82 -6.63 -13.91
CA ALA A 65 12.43 -6.48 -15.24
C ALA A 65 12.69 -7.83 -15.92
N GLN A 66 12.89 -8.88 -15.13
CA GLN A 66 13.15 -10.24 -15.59
C GLN A 66 11.95 -11.14 -15.26
N SER A 67 11.77 -12.19 -16.06
CA SER A 67 10.79 -13.24 -15.79
C SER A 67 11.44 -14.38 -15.01
N TYR A 68 10.65 -15.04 -14.15
CA TYR A 68 11.06 -16.19 -13.35
C TYR A 68 10.21 -17.40 -13.72
N THR A 69 10.71 -18.61 -13.43
CA THR A 69 9.90 -19.83 -13.60
C THR A 69 8.75 -19.82 -12.60
N VAL A 70 7.51 -19.87 -13.12
CA VAL A 70 6.27 -19.91 -12.34
C VAL A 70 5.50 -21.13 -12.81
N GLU A 71 5.53 -22.21 -12.01
CA GLU A 71 4.93 -23.49 -12.39
C GLU A 71 3.41 -23.37 -12.62
N GLN A 72 2.74 -22.51 -11.86
CA GLN A 72 1.31 -22.24 -11.96
C GLN A 72 0.93 -21.59 -13.31
N LEU A 73 1.89 -20.91 -13.95
CA LEU A 73 1.72 -20.37 -15.30
C LEU A 73 2.16 -21.36 -16.38
N GLY A 74 2.70 -22.53 -16.04
CA GLY A 74 3.24 -23.49 -17.01
C GLY A 74 4.43 -22.97 -17.81
N GLY A 75 5.24 -22.07 -17.23
CA GLY A 75 6.35 -21.41 -17.92
C GLY A 75 7.01 -20.32 -17.10
N THR A 76 7.36 -19.21 -17.74
CA THR A 76 7.91 -18.03 -17.07
C THR A 76 6.86 -16.93 -16.89
N GLY A 77 7.05 -16.09 -15.86
CA GLY A 77 6.22 -14.93 -15.58
C GLY A 77 6.99 -13.83 -14.86
N TYR A 78 6.46 -12.62 -14.93
CA TYR A 78 6.93 -11.44 -14.22
C TYR A 78 6.21 -11.32 -12.88
N LEU A 79 6.96 -10.86 -11.88
CA LEU A 79 6.42 -10.58 -10.57
C LEU A 79 5.82 -9.18 -10.58
N TRP A 80 4.55 -9.09 -10.22
CA TRP A 80 3.81 -7.84 -10.07
C TRP A 80 3.51 -7.58 -8.61
N ILE A 81 3.69 -6.33 -8.20
CA ILE A 81 3.42 -5.85 -6.84
C ILE A 81 2.54 -4.61 -6.96
N SER A 82 1.47 -4.53 -6.18
CA SER A 82 0.62 -3.34 -6.08
C SER A 82 0.45 -2.96 -4.62
N VAL A 83 0.33 -1.66 -4.35
CA VAL A 83 -0.01 -1.15 -3.02
C VAL A 83 -1.36 -0.44 -3.11
N LYS A 84 -2.33 -0.89 -2.32
CA LYS A 84 -3.68 -0.34 -2.29
C LYS A 84 -4.24 -0.40 -0.88
N ASP A 85 -4.88 0.68 -0.45
CA ASP A 85 -5.55 0.79 0.86
C ASP A 85 -4.64 0.39 2.04
N GLY A 86 -3.33 0.68 1.94
CA GLY A 86 -2.34 0.34 2.96
C GLY A 86 -1.96 -1.14 3.00
N GLN A 87 -2.25 -1.90 1.95
CA GLN A 87 -2.01 -3.32 1.83
C GLN A 87 -1.23 -3.65 0.55
N LEU A 88 -0.60 -4.83 0.52
CA LEU A 88 0.21 -5.31 -0.57
C LEU A 88 -0.53 -6.40 -1.36
N GLY A 89 -0.56 -6.25 -2.69
CA GLY A 89 -0.94 -7.30 -3.63
C GLY A 89 0.30 -7.83 -4.34
N ILE A 90 0.42 -9.15 -4.47
CA ILE A 90 1.46 -9.81 -5.26
C ILE A 90 0.80 -10.77 -6.25
N SER A 91 1.25 -10.74 -7.50
CA SER A 91 0.77 -11.66 -8.55
C SER A 91 1.89 -12.00 -9.52
N ALA A 92 1.76 -13.12 -10.22
CA ALA A 92 2.62 -13.49 -11.34
C ALA A 92 1.83 -13.38 -12.65
N SER A 93 2.41 -12.75 -13.67
CA SER A 93 1.77 -12.59 -14.97
C SER A 93 2.75 -12.90 -16.10
N ARG A 94 2.25 -13.43 -17.22
CA ARG A 94 3.07 -13.59 -18.45
C ARG A 94 3.37 -12.26 -19.13
N ASP A 95 2.64 -11.21 -18.76
CA ASP A 95 2.75 -9.86 -19.32
C ASP A 95 3.44 -8.92 -18.31
N ASN A 96 4.35 -8.08 -18.78
CA ASN A 96 4.98 -7.01 -17.99
C ASN A 96 4.60 -5.59 -18.45
N ALA A 97 3.71 -5.46 -19.43
CA ALA A 97 3.19 -4.21 -19.93
C ALA A 97 1.89 -3.82 -19.22
N ASN A 98 0.98 -4.77 -19.03
CA ASN A 98 -0.33 -4.54 -18.43
C ASN A 98 -0.41 -5.18 -17.04
N GLU A 99 -0.88 -4.40 -16.07
CA GLU A 99 -1.06 -4.86 -14.69
C GLU A 99 -2.12 -5.97 -14.61
N PRO A 100 -1.83 -7.09 -13.91
CA PRO A 100 -2.79 -8.18 -13.75
C PRO A 100 -3.84 -7.85 -12.69
N THR A 101 -4.91 -8.64 -12.65
CA THR A 101 -5.78 -8.70 -11.47
C THR A 101 -5.04 -9.39 -10.33
N TYR A 102 -5.14 -8.84 -9.12
CA TYR A 102 -4.60 -9.43 -7.91
C TYR A 102 -5.67 -10.26 -7.20
N GLU A 103 -5.31 -11.49 -6.81
CA GLU A 103 -6.21 -12.40 -6.08
C GLU A 103 -6.52 -11.91 -4.66
N GLY A 104 -5.66 -11.07 -4.08
CA GLY A 104 -5.86 -10.53 -2.75
C GLY A 104 -4.82 -9.48 -2.37
N TYR A 105 -5.15 -8.76 -1.30
CA TYR A 105 -4.29 -7.79 -0.65
C TYR A 105 -4.11 -8.20 0.82
N PHE A 106 -2.89 -8.10 1.33
CA PHE A 106 -2.54 -8.50 2.69
C PHE A 106 -1.75 -7.40 3.41
N PRO A 107 -1.84 -7.33 4.75
CA PRO A 107 -1.10 -6.36 5.52
C PRO A 107 0.40 -6.67 5.51
N VAL A 108 1.21 -5.63 5.69
CA VAL A 108 2.65 -5.74 5.92
C VAL A 108 3.00 -5.08 7.24
N THR A 109 4.17 -5.41 7.80
CA THR A 109 4.70 -4.76 9.00
C THR A 109 5.96 -3.99 8.64
N GLY A 110 6.02 -2.71 9.01
CA GLY A 110 7.17 -1.84 8.71
C GLY A 110 6.79 -0.38 8.60
N SER A 111 7.77 0.45 8.24
CA SER A 111 7.62 1.90 8.07
C SER A 111 8.72 2.45 7.16
N GLY A 112 8.47 3.60 6.54
CA GLY A 112 9.42 4.22 5.63
C GLY A 112 9.65 3.35 4.39
N THR A 113 10.84 2.79 4.26
CA THR A 113 11.22 1.98 3.09
C THR A 113 11.18 0.48 3.33
N ASP A 114 11.25 0.02 4.58
CA ASP A 114 11.53 -1.38 4.90
C ASP A 114 10.32 -2.04 5.53
N TYR A 115 9.86 -3.14 4.92
CA TYR A 115 8.69 -3.90 5.34
C TYR A 115 8.95 -5.40 5.33
N SER A 116 8.19 -6.13 6.13
CA SER A 116 8.13 -7.59 6.13
C SER A 116 6.69 -8.07 5.96
N PHE A 117 6.55 -9.29 5.44
CA PHE A 117 5.27 -9.95 5.29
C PHE A 117 5.39 -11.45 5.54
N SER A 118 4.27 -12.03 5.94
CA SER A 118 4.07 -13.48 6.02
C SER A 118 2.64 -13.78 5.57
N ASN A 119 2.48 -14.66 4.60
CA ASN A 119 1.19 -15.03 4.03
C ASN A 119 1.10 -16.55 3.88
N PRO A 120 -0.08 -17.16 4.09
CA PRO A 120 -0.28 -18.56 3.73
C PRO A 120 -0.16 -18.81 2.22
N ASP A 121 0.05 -20.07 1.86
CA ASP A 121 -0.08 -20.53 0.47
C ASP A 121 -1.54 -20.90 0.13
N PHE A 122 -1.77 -21.41 -1.08
CA PHE A 122 -3.10 -21.83 -1.53
C PHE A 122 -3.71 -22.96 -0.68
N ASN A 123 -2.88 -23.74 0.03
CA ASN A 123 -3.34 -24.78 0.95
C ASN A 123 -3.54 -24.23 2.38
N GLU A 124 -3.55 -22.91 2.55
CA GLU A 124 -3.67 -22.19 3.82
C GLU A 124 -2.55 -22.52 4.82
N THR A 125 -1.39 -23.00 4.34
CA THR A 125 -0.26 -23.32 5.21
C THR A 125 0.30 -22.03 5.81
N PRO A 126 0.27 -21.83 7.15
CA PRO A 126 0.77 -20.59 7.74
C PRO A 126 2.25 -20.37 7.44
N ASP A 127 2.63 -19.11 7.27
CA ASP A 127 4.01 -18.69 7.01
C ASP A 127 4.67 -19.43 5.83
N ALA A 128 3.90 -19.75 4.78
CA ALA A 128 4.41 -20.45 3.60
C ALA A 128 5.11 -19.51 2.61
N ILE A 129 4.75 -18.23 2.62
CA ILE A 129 5.35 -17.18 1.80
C ILE A 129 5.78 -16.05 2.72
N VAL A 130 7.09 -15.95 2.96
CA VAL A 130 7.70 -15.00 3.90
C VAL A 130 8.77 -14.20 3.16
N GLY A 131 8.78 -12.89 3.38
CA GLY A 131 9.77 -12.04 2.76
C GLY A 131 9.82 -10.63 3.30
N THR A 132 10.70 -9.86 2.69
CA THR A 132 10.86 -8.43 2.95
C THR A 132 10.70 -7.63 1.67
N LEU A 133 10.32 -6.37 1.84
CA LEU A 133 10.22 -5.37 0.79
C LEU A 133 11.09 -4.17 1.18
N LYS A 134 11.78 -3.62 0.20
CA LYS A 134 12.49 -2.36 0.32
C LYS A 134 12.07 -1.42 -0.79
N PHE A 135 11.29 -0.40 -0.45
CA PHE A 135 10.82 0.60 -1.39
C PHE A 135 11.87 1.68 -1.65
N SER A 136 11.83 2.22 -2.86
CA SER A 136 12.44 3.48 -3.25
C SER A 136 11.37 4.38 -3.88
N ASP A 137 11.77 5.51 -4.46
CA ASP A 137 10.89 6.39 -5.21
C ASP A 137 10.30 5.73 -6.49
N THR A 138 11.09 4.85 -7.10
CA THR A 138 10.89 4.32 -8.46
C THR A 138 10.85 2.80 -8.53
N SER A 139 11.14 2.10 -7.45
CA SER A 139 11.18 0.64 -7.42
C SER A 139 10.84 0.07 -6.04
N VAL A 140 10.57 -1.24 -6.02
CA VAL A 140 10.55 -2.04 -4.81
C VAL A 140 11.44 -3.27 -5.03
N THR A 141 12.33 -3.53 -4.08
CA THR A 141 13.08 -4.78 -4.04
C THR A 141 12.36 -5.72 -3.10
N ILE A 142 12.01 -6.91 -3.58
CA ILE A 142 11.43 -7.98 -2.77
C ILE A 142 12.44 -9.11 -2.62
N ARG A 143 12.52 -9.67 -1.41
CA ARG A 143 13.36 -10.82 -1.10
C ARG A 143 12.57 -11.83 -0.29
N TYR A 144 12.38 -13.02 -0.84
CA TYR A 144 11.74 -14.13 -0.13
C TYR A 144 12.77 -14.86 0.74
N THR A 145 12.45 -15.09 2.00
CA THR A 145 13.19 -16.02 2.87
C THR A 145 12.57 -17.41 2.87
N LYS A 146 11.28 -17.50 2.49
CA LYS A 146 10.54 -18.74 2.26
C LYS A 146 9.46 -18.50 1.21
N ASN A 147 9.32 -19.38 0.23
CA ASN A 147 8.28 -19.33 -0.78
C ASN A 147 7.99 -20.75 -1.30
N THR A 148 7.00 -21.42 -0.72
CA THR A 148 6.61 -22.79 -1.14
C THR A 148 6.03 -22.85 -2.56
N VAL A 149 5.56 -21.72 -3.09
CA VAL A 149 4.95 -21.60 -4.43
C VAL A 149 6.02 -21.44 -5.51
N MET A 150 7.11 -20.73 -5.20
CA MET A 150 8.26 -20.52 -6.08
C MET A 150 9.59 -20.62 -5.29
N PRO A 151 10.04 -21.83 -4.92
CA PRO A 151 11.25 -21.98 -4.10
C PRO A 151 12.53 -21.49 -4.78
N SER A 152 12.56 -21.49 -6.11
CA SER A 152 13.73 -21.12 -6.92
C SER A 152 14.16 -19.65 -6.80
N ILE A 153 13.29 -18.79 -6.27
CA ILE A 153 13.57 -17.35 -6.11
C ILE A 153 13.87 -16.95 -4.66
N GLU A 154 13.88 -17.90 -3.73
CA GLU A 154 14.28 -17.65 -2.36
C GLU A 154 15.70 -17.08 -2.31
N ASN A 155 15.95 -16.20 -1.34
CA ASN A 155 17.25 -15.58 -1.10
C ASN A 155 17.83 -14.80 -2.29
N THR A 156 16.97 -14.39 -3.22
CA THR A 156 17.30 -13.55 -4.36
C THR A 156 16.61 -12.20 -4.23
N ASP A 157 17.33 -11.12 -4.52
CA ASP A 157 16.76 -9.78 -4.59
C ASP A 157 16.09 -9.59 -5.95
N ILE A 158 14.79 -9.38 -5.94
CA ILE A 158 14.00 -9.13 -7.15
C ILE A 158 13.62 -7.66 -7.18
N VAL A 159 14.16 -6.93 -8.15
CA VAL A 159 13.84 -5.51 -8.33
C VAL A 159 12.64 -5.38 -9.26
N CYS A 160 11.57 -4.78 -8.74
CA CYS A 160 10.37 -4.43 -9.48
C CYS A 160 10.31 -2.92 -9.67
N ASN A 161 10.26 -2.45 -10.91
CA ASN A 161 10.22 -1.02 -11.23
C ASN A 161 8.78 -0.54 -11.29
N LYS A 162 8.54 0.68 -10.82
CA LYS A 162 7.24 1.36 -10.90
C LYS A 162 6.78 1.45 -12.35
N LYS A 163 5.49 1.22 -12.58
CA LYS A 163 4.83 1.29 -13.88
C LYS A 163 4.08 2.60 -14.10
#